data_AF-A0AAW2WZV9-F1
#
_entry.id   AF-A0AAW2WZV9-F1
#
_cell.length_a   1.000
_cell.length_b   1.000
_cell.length_c   1.000
_cell.angle_alpha   90.00
_cell.angle_beta   90.00
_cell.angle_gamma   90.00
#
_symmetry.space_group_name_H-M   'P 1'
#
loop_
_entity.id
_entity.type
_entity.pdbx_description
1 polymer ?
#
loop_
_entity_poly.entity_id
_entity_poly.type
_entity_poly.pdbx_seq_one_letter_code
_entity_poly.pdbx_strand_id
1 'polypeptide(L)'
;MSQTTFTPPALSQLLWIGIPTHFQRRFSLWSMKKEPDLESALSRNRRWMVNNQIKNIILRCPNQVASIDFLQKKFKNLDLQGKALNWLKKYPCCFEVYCKNDEYFCRLTKQMKFLVEEEEMLKICRNQFLWSG
;
A
#
# COMPACT_ATOMS: atom_id res chain seq x y z
N MET A 1 -25.93 -29.23 -55.15
CA MET A 1 -25.71 -28.05 -54.28
C MET A 1 -25.11 -28.59 -52.99
N SER A 2 -23.90 -28.29 -52.52
CA SER A 2 -22.77 -27.51 -53.02
C SER A 2 -21.55 -28.06 -52.27
N GLN A 3 -20.42 -28.20 -52.96
CA GLN A 3 -19.15 -28.56 -52.36
C GLN A 3 -18.57 -27.39 -51.53
N THR A 4 -17.52 -27.74 -50.78
CA THR A 4 -16.30 -26.97 -50.49
C THR A 4 -16.12 -26.45 -49.06
N THR A 5 -15.22 -27.16 -48.39
CA THR A 5 -14.38 -26.75 -47.27
C THR A 5 -13.70 -25.41 -47.56
N PHE A 6 -13.78 -24.46 -46.63
CA PHE A 6 -12.93 -23.27 -46.58
C PHE A 6 -12.53 -23.02 -45.13
N THR A 7 -11.23 -23.16 -44.84
CA THR A 7 -10.52 -22.33 -43.84
C THR A 7 -9.80 -21.23 -44.64
N PRO A 8 -9.55 -19.99 -44.14
CA PRO A 8 -8.56 -19.73 -43.07
C PRO A 8 -8.90 -18.43 -42.24
N PRO A 9 -7.96 -17.65 -41.65
CA PRO A 9 -7.53 -17.78 -40.26
C PRO A 9 -7.54 -16.46 -39.43
N ALA A 10 -7.23 -16.61 -38.14
CA ALA A 10 -6.54 -15.66 -37.24
C ALA A 10 -7.24 -14.36 -36.76
N LEU A 11 -6.94 -14.04 -35.49
CA LEU A 11 -7.24 -12.85 -34.68
C LEU A 11 -8.62 -12.91 -34.00
N SER A 12 -8.76 -13.12 -32.69
CA SER A 12 -8.11 -12.31 -31.65
C SER A 12 -8.17 -12.97 -30.28
N GLN A 13 -7.01 -13.06 -29.65
CA GLN A 13 -6.74 -12.73 -28.24
C GLN A 13 -7.94 -12.73 -27.28
N LEU A 14 -8.10 -13.80 -26.51
CA LEU A 14 -8.50 -13.69 -25.11
C LEU A 14 -7.73 -14.77 -24.33
N LEU A 15 -6.46 -14.43 -24.03
CA LEU A 15 -5.72 -15.08 -22.96
C LEU A 15 -6.55 -14.90 -21.69
N TRP A 16 -7.10 -16.02 -21.24
CA TRP A 16 -7.61 -16.24 -19.89
C TRP A 16 -6.53 -15.92 -18.87
N ILE A 17 -6.36 -14.64 -18.53
CA ILE A 17 -5.73 -14.26 -17.28
C ILE A 17 -6.79 -14.52 -16.23
N GLY A 18 -6.76 -15.72 -15.66
CA GLY A 18 -7.46 -16.01 -14.42
C GLY A 18 -7.10 -14.95 -13.40
N ILE A 19 -8.05 -14.07 -13.09
CA ILE A 19 -7.96 -13.15 -11.97
C ILE A 19 -8.17 -14.02 -10.73
N PRO A 20 -7.16 -14.20 -9.85
CA PRO A 20 -7.37 -14.95 -8.62
C PRO A 20 -8.30 -14.15 -7.72
N THR A 21 -9.50 -14.71 -7.57
CA THR A 21 -10.30 -14.76 -6.34
C THR A 21 -9.81 -13.91 -5.17
N HIS A 22 -10.57 -12.84 -4.92
CA HIS A 22 -11.03 -12.44 -3.59
C HIS A 22 -10.03 -12.61 -2.43
N PHE A 23 -9.01 -11.77 -2.40
CA PHE A 23 -8.19 -11.58 -1.20
C PHE A 23 -8.95 -10.74 -0.17
N GLN A 24 -10.15 -11.16 0.23
CA GLN A 24 -10.75 -10.75 1.50
C GLN A 24 -10.00 -11.47 2.62
N ARG A 25 -8.76 -11.06 2.88
CA ARG A 25 -8.18 -11.26 4.20
C ARG A 25 -9.11 -10.51 5.16
N ARG A 26 -9.81 -11.25 6.02
CA ARG A 26 -10.28 -10.73 7.30
C ARG A 26 -9.02 -10.23 8.01
N PHE A 27 -8.72 -8.94 7.88
CA PHE A 27 -7.70 -8.27 8.65
C PHE A 27 -8.21 -8.30 10.08
N SER A 28 -7.86 -9.36 10.80
CA SER A 28 -8.14 -9.54 12.21
C SER A 28 -7.71 -8.26 12.92
N LEU A 29 -8.65 -7.70 13.72
CA LEU A 29 -8.47 -6.57 14.61
C LEU A 29 -7.00 -6.42 14.99
N TRP A 30 -6.31 -5.43 14.43
CA TRP A 30 -4.98 -5.07 14.85
C TRP A 30 -5.13 -4.27 16.15
N SER A 31 -5.48 -4.98 17.21
CA SER A 31 -5.62 -4.48 18.56
C SER A 31 -4.80 -5.34 19.52
N MET A 32 -4.52 -4.71 20.65
CA MET A 32 -3.83 -5.21 21.83
C MET A 32 -2.32 -4.99 21.78
N LYS A 33 -1.85 -4.16 22.73
CA LYS A 33 -0.46 -3.83 23.09
C LYS A 33 0.56 -4.18 22.01
N LYS A 34 1.14 -3.15 21.36
CA LYS A 34 2.39 -3.29 20.60
C LYS A 34 3.37 -4.08 21.47
N GLU A 35 3.48 -5.38 21.22
CA GLU A 35 4.33 -6.25 22.02
C GLU A 35 5.74 -5.72 21.86
N PRO A 36 6.47 -5.43 22.94
CA PRO A 36 7.82 -4.90 22.85
C PRO A 36 8.72 -5.84 22.02
N ASP A 37 8.46 -7.15 22.08
CA ASP A 37 9.13 -8.16 21.27
C ASP A 37 8.75 -8.08 19.79
N LEU A 38 7.48 -7.82 19.48
CA LEU A 38 7.01 -7.61 18.11
C LEU A 38 7.61 -6.30 17.54
N GLU A 39 7.62 -5.20 18.29
CA GLU A 39 8.28 -3.96 17.87
C GLU A 39 9.79 -4.12 17.73
N SER A 40 10.43 -4.91 18.60
CA SER A 40 11.85 -5.23 18.52
C SER A 40 12.18 -6.11 17.30
N ALA A 41 11.33 -7.08 16.97
CA ALA A 41 11.48 -7.90 15.78
C ALA A 41 11.25 -7.09 14.49
N LEU A 42 10.25 -6.20 14.50
CA LEU A 42 9.91 -5.35 13.37
C LEU A 42 10.90 -4.19 13.16
N SER A 43 11.50 -3.67 14.22
CA SER A 43 12.57 -2.65 14.14
C SER A 43 13.88 -3.21 13.58
N ARG A 44 14.07 -4.54 13.61
CA ARG A 44 15.17 -5.19 12.88
C ARG A 44 14.84 -5.44 11.41
N ASN A 45 13.56 -5.35 11.02
CA ASN A 45 13.11 -5.55 9.65
C ASN A 45 13.12 -4.23 8.88
N ARG A 46 14.18 -4.01 8.09
CA ARG A 46 14.35 -2.80 7.26
C ARG A 46 13.17 -2.53 6.32
N ARG A 47 12.52 -3.58 5.79
CA ARG A 47 11.35 -3.41 4.88
C ARG A 47 10.17 -2.82 5.64
N TRP A 48 9.92 -3.34 6.84
CA TRP A 48 8.85 -2.84 7.70
C TRP A 48 9.12 -1.41 8.13
N MET A 49 10.35 -1.11 8.61
CA MET A 49 10.73 0.24 9.03
C MET A 49 10.45 1.28 7.95
N VAL A 50 10.90 0.99 6.72
CA VAL A 50 10.73 1.89 5.58
C VAL A 50 9.26 2.07 5.25
N ASN A 51 8.49 0.99 5.16
CA ASN A 51 7.06 1.08 4.86
C ASN A 51 6.33 1.90 5.93
N ASN A 52 6.71 1.76 7.20
CA ASN A 52 6.14 2.53 8.30
C ASN A 52 6.54 4.01 8.25
N GLN A 53 7.79 4.31 7.88
CA GLN A 53 8.25 5.69 7.69
C GLN A 53 7.52 6.36 6.54
N ILE A 54 7.38 5.70 5.39
CA ILE A 54 6.61 6.21 4.25
C ILE A 54 5.15 6.44 4.66
N LYS A 55 4.53 5.47 5.36
CA LYS A 55 3.18 5.62 5.90
C LYS A 55 3.07 6.87 6.76
N ASN A 56 3.97 7.06 7.72
CA ASN A 56 3.96 8.23 8.60
C ASN A 56 4.22 9.55 7.86
N ILE A 57 5.04 9.55 6.82
CA ILE A 57 5.26 10.73 5.98
C ILE A 57 3.95 11.09 5.26
N ILE A 58 3.30 10.13 4.61
CA ILE A 58 2.05 10.34 3.88
C ILE A 58 0.95 10.83 4.83
N LEU A 59 0.83 10.25 6.03
CA LEU A 59 -0.16 10.66 7.03
C LEU A 59 0.01 12.10 7.53
N ARG A 60 1.25 12.62 7.49
CA ARG A 60 1.54 14.02 7.87
C ARG A 60 1.33 15.01 6.73
N CYS A 61 1.17 14.55 5.50
CA CYS A 61 0.96 15.43 4.36
C CYS A 61 -0.51 15.92 4.30
N PRO A 62 -0.75 17.17 3.91
CA PRO A 62 -2.11 17.64 3.63
C PRO A 62 -2.72 16.75 2.52
N ASN A 63 -3.98 16.37 2.70
CA ASN A 63 -4.71 15.44 1.82
C ASN A 63 -4.16 14.01 1.76
N GLN A 64 -3.22 13.62 2.63
CA GLN A 64 -2.61 12.29 2.68
C GLN A 64 -1.99 11.86 1.34
N VAL A 65 -1.38 12.82 0.64
CA VAL A 65 -0.67 12.61 -0.64
C VAL A 65 0.74 13.14 -0.51
N ALA A 66 1.73 12.36 -0.94
CA ALA A 66 3.13 12.77 -1.00
C ALA A 66 3.66 12.67 -2.43
N SER A 67 4.42 13.67 -2.88
CA SER A 67 5.14 13.58 -4.15
C SER A 67 6.29 12.58 -4.06
N ILE A 68 6.56 11.89 -5.17
CA ILE A 68 7.66 10.93 -5.25
C ILE A 68 9.01 11.61 -5.06
N ASP A 69 9.18 12.85 -5.53
CA ASP A 69 10.42 13.61 -5.34
C ASP A 69 10.67 13.98 -3.88
N PHE A 70 9.61 14.34 -3.14
CA PHE A 70 9.71 14.57 -1.71
C PHE A 70 10.11 13.29 -0.97
N LEU A 71 9.49 12.16 -1.31
CA LEU A 71 9.88 10.86 -0.78
C LEU A 71 11.31 10.49 -1.16
N GLN A 72 11.73 10.73 -2.41
CA GLN A 72 13.07 10.43 -2.89
C GLN A 72 14.14 11.17 -2.09
N LYS A 73 13.89 12.44 -1.72
CA LYS A 73 14.77 13.22 -0.84
C LYS A 73 14.87 12.59 0.55
N LYS A 74 13.75 12.10 1.12
CA LYS A 74 13.74 11.41 2.40
C LYS A 74 14.41 10.03 2.32
N PHE A 75 14.22 9.30 1.23
CA PHE A 75 14.81 7.97 0.99
C PHE A 75 16.33 7.99 0.97
N LYS A 76 16.98 9.09 0.54
CA LYS A 76 18.44 9.25 0.64
C LYS A 76 18.94 9.20 2.09
N ASN A 77 18.10 9.62 3.03
CA ASN A 77 18.39 9.60 4.46
C ASN A 77 17.84 8.35 5.15
N LEU A 78 17.02 7.55 4.45
CA LEU A 78 16.70 6.21 4.88
C LEU A 78 17.86 5.31 4.44
N ASP A 79 18.12 4.20 5.15
CA ASP A 79 19.15 3.21 4.79
C ASP A 79 18.86 2.43 3.49
N LEU A 80 18.20 3.07 2.52
CA LEU A 80 17.83 2.54 1.23
C LEU A 80 18.44 3.38 0.11
N GLN A 81 19.52 2.86 -0.47
CA GLN A 81 20.05 3.37 -1.73
C GLN A 81 19.18 2.87 -2.88
N GLY A 82 18.19 3.66 -3.31
CA GLY A 82 17.33 3.30 -4.42
C GLY A 82 16.34 4.39 -4.84
N LYS A 83 15.59 4.11 -5.92
CA LYS A 83 14.49 4.98 -6.37
C LYS A 83 13.23 4.70 -5.54
N ALA A 84 12.68 5.73 -4.90
CA ALA A 84 11.46 5.65 -4.10
C ALA A 84 10.29 5.08 -4.93
N LEU A 85 10.18 5.49 -6.20
CA LEU A 85 9.20 4.94 -7.15
C LEU A 85 9.29 3.41 -7.29
N ASN A 86 10.51 2.87 -7.42
CA ASN A 86 10.72 1.44 -7.55
C ASN A 86 10.36 0.69 -6.26
N TRP A 87 10.60 1.30 -5.10
CA TRP A 87 10.19 0.73 -3.82
C TRP A 87 8.67 0.67 -3.70
N LEU A 88 7.97 1.75 -4.00
CA LEU A 88 6.50 1.80 -3.92
C LEU A 88 5.84 0.80 -4.87
N LYS A 89 6.38 0.66 -6.09
CA LYS A 89 5.92 -0.35 -7.06
C LYS A 89 6.07 -1.79 -6.55
N LYS A 90 7.01 -2.08 -5.64
CA LYS A 90 7.13 -3.41 -5.00
C LYS A 90 6.02 -3.70 -4.00
N TYR A 91 5.34 -2.67 -3.47
CA TYR A 91 4.34 -2.81 -2.41
C TYR A 91 3.00 -2.13 -2.78
N PRO A 92 2.34 -2.58 -3.87
CA PRO A 92 1.07 -1.98 -4.33
C PRO A 92 -0.09 -2.21 -3.35
N CYS A 93 0.04 -3.15 -2.41
CA CYS A 93 -0.96 -3.36 -1.36
C CYS A 93 -0.99 -2.22 -0.33
N CYS A 94 0.14 -1.55 -0.10
CA CYS A 94 0.26 -0.47 0.88
C CYS A 94 0.14 0.90 0.23
N PHE A 95 0.69 1.05 -0.98
CA PHE A 95 0.85 2.34 -1.63
C PHE A 95 0.27 2.32 -3.04
N GLU A 96 -0.48 3.37 -3.34
CA GLU A 96 -0.95 3.66 -4.69
C GLU A 96 -0.08 4.78 -5.26
N VAL A 97 0.39 4.61 -6.50
CA VAL A 97 1.21 5.59 -7.20
C VAL A 97 0.44 6.04 -8.44
N TYR A 98 0.38 7.35 -8.66
CA TYR A 98 -0.29 7.95 -9.82
C TYR A 98 0.52 9.14 -10.35
N CYS A 99 0.31 9.47 -11.63
CA CYS A 99 0.92 10.62 -12.28
C CYS A 99 -0.14 11.71 -12.48
N LYS A 100 0.21 12.97 -12.18
CA LYS A 100 -0.63 14.14 -12.43
C LYS A 100 0.26 15.29 -12.88
N ASN A 101 -0.01 15.84 -14.06
CA ASN A 101 0.76 16.95 -14.65
C ASN A 101 2.27 16.64 -14.73
N ASP A 102 2.63 15.46 -15.26
CA ASP A 102 4.01 14.94 -15.35
C ASP A 102 4.76 14.72 -14.02
N GLU A 103 4.11 14.97 -12.88
CA GLU A 103 4.63 14.68 -11.55
C GLU A 103 4.04 13.38 -11.00
N TYR A 104 4.91 12.55 -10.39
CA TYR A 104 4.47 11.35 -9.71
C TYR A 104 4.12 11.65 -8.25
N PHE A 105 2.98 11.13 -7.83
CA PHE A 105 2.50 11.17 -6.46
C PHE A 105 2.24 9.76 -5.94
N CYS A 106 2.21 9.64 -4.62
CA CYS A 106 1.74 8.45 -3.95
C CYS A 106 0.80 8.77 -2.80
N ARG A 107 -0.04 7.80 -2.48
CA ARG A 107 -0.96 7.80 -1.35
C ARG A 107 -1.09 6.40 -0.78
N LEU A 108 -1.67 6.29 0.41
CA LEU A 108 -2.05 4.98 0.94
C LEU A 108 -3.20 4.40 0.10
N THR A 109 -3.20 3.09 -0.09
CA THR A 109 -4.35 2.42 -0.73
C THR A 109 -5.60 2.59 0.12
N LYS A 110 -6.79 2.48 -0.49
CA LYS A 110 -8.07 2.54 0.25
C LYS A 110 -8.12 1.57 1.43
N GLN A 111 -7.60 0.35 1.26
CA GLN A 111 -7.51 -0.65 2.31
C GLN A 111 -6.57 -0.22 3.44
N MET A 112 -5.37 0.26 3.10
CA MET A 112 -4.40 0.73 4.10
C MET A 112 -4.91 1.97 4.84
N LYS A 113 -5.62 2.87 4.16
CA LYS A 113 -6.24 4.04 4.77
C LYS A 113 -7.30 3.66 5.80
N PHE A 114 -8.18 2.70 5.47
CA PHE A 114 -9.18 2.17 6.40
C PHE A 114 -8.54 1.59 7.66
N LEU A 115 -7.45 0.82 7.52
CA LEU A 115 -6.73 0.26 8.66
C LEU A 115 -6.12 1.34 9.57
N VAL A 116 -5.61 2.43 8.99
CA VAL A 116 -5.08 3.55 9.77
C VAL A 116 -6.20 4.30 10.49
N GLU A 117 -7.32 4.57 9.84
CA GLU A 117 -8.48 5.23 10.45
C GLU A 117 -9.04 4.41 11.60
N GLU A 118 -9.15 3.09 11.44
CA GLU A 118 -9.54 2.17 12.51
C GLU A 118 -8.54 2.21 13.69
N GLU A 119 -7.22 2.21 13.41
CA GLU A 119 -6.18 2.33 14.44
C GLU A 119 -6.28 3.66 15.22
N GLU A 120 -6.55 4.77 14.54
CA GLU A 120 -6.73 6.08 15.16
C GLU A 120 -8.00 6.17 16.00
N MET A 121 -9.12 5.64 15.50
CA MET A 121 -10.38 5.55 16.25
C MET A 121 -10.21 4.75 17.55
N LEU A 122 -9.49 3.63 17.50
CA LEU A 122 -9.20 2.83 18.69
C LEU A 122 -8.31 3.57 19.70
N LYS A 123 -7.38 4.42 19.25
CA LYS A 123 -6.56 5.27 20.15
C LYS A 123 -7.41 6.34 20.83
N ILE A 124 -8.30 6.99 20.07
CA ILE A 124 -9.20 8.02 20.60
C ILE A 124 -10.16 7.41 21.62
N CYS A 125 -10.81 6.30 21.28
CA CYS A 125 -11.74 5.62 22.18
C CYS A 125 -11.04 5.15 23.47
N ARG A 126 -9.82 4.61 23.38
CA ARG A 126 -9.02 4.26 24.57
C ARG A 126 -8.69 5.46 25.44
N ASN A 127 -8.27 6.58 24.84
CA ASN A 127 -7.98 7.78 25.59
C ASN A 127 -9.24 8.33 26.26
N GLN A 128 -10.41 8.26 25.63
CA GLN A 128 -11.67 8.71 26.24
C GLN A 128 -12.08 7.89 27.48
N PHE A 129 -11.79 6.58 27.49
CA PHE A 129 -11.99 5.73 28.69
C PHE A 129 -11.02 6.06 29.84
N LEU A 130 -9.85 6.63 29.57
CA LEU A 130 -8.86 7.01 30.60
C LEU A 130 -9.17 8.36 31.29
N TRP A 131 -10.00 9.21 30.71
CA TRP A 131 -10.41 10.51 31.30
C TRP A 131 -11.80 10.46 31.95
N SER A 132 -12.46 9.30 31.95
CA SER A 132 -13.80 9.10 32.50
C SER A 132 -13.83 8.17 33.73
N GLY A 133 -12.66 7.82 34.29
CA GLY A 133 -12.49 6.92 35.43
C GLY A 133 -11.66 7.55 36.54
#